data_AF-A0AA37TVG5-F1
#
_entry.id   AF-A0AA37TVG5-F1
#
_cell.length_a   1.000
_cell.length_b   1.000
_cell.length_c   1.000
_cell.angle_alpha   90.00
_cell.angle_beta   90.00
_cell.angle_gamma   90.00
#
_symmetry.space_group_name_H-M   'P 1'
#
loop_
_entity.id
_entity.type
_entity.pdbx_description
1 polymer ?
#
loop_
_entity_poly.entity_id
_entity_poly.type
_entity_poly.pdbx_seq_one_letter_code
_entity_poly.pdbx_strand_id
1 'polypeptide(L)'
;MFTFKDGVICGADLGGGIYDGILEYSPINSELSGNITFSLKGGGTTITGAYTDLPVSYDTFVRLKTPVDFPPFHSLETLSGPVNVRFEKVRSL
;
A
#
# COMPACT_ATOMS: atom_id res chain seq x y z
N MET A 1 -5.95 -3.70 -5.00
CA MET A 1 -5.84 -5.04 -4.37
C MET A 1 -4.37 -5.39 -4.25
N PHE A 2 -3.97 -6.01 -3.15
CA PHE A 2 -2.59 -6.39 -2.89
C PHE A 2 -2.53 -7.86 -2.52
N THR A 3 -1.41 -8.49 -2.83
CA THR A 3 -1.04 -9.84 -2.40
C THR A 3 0.28 -9.76 -1.66
N PHE A 4 0.36 -10.49 -0.55
CA PHE A 4 1.60 -10.72 0.17
C PHE A 4 1.92 -12.21 0.15
N LYS A 5 3.11 -12.57 -0.34
CA LYS A 5 3.59 -13.95 -0.41
C LYS A 5 5.10 -13.99 -0.36
N ASP A 6 5.65 -14.85 0.50
CA ASP A 6 7.09 -15.12 0.60
C ASP A 6 7.94 -13.84 0.76
N GLY A 7 7.46 -12.87 1.54
CA GLY A 7 8.14 -11.59 1.78
C GLY A 7 7.93 -10.54 0.69
N VAL A 8 7.23 -10.87 -0.40
CA VAL A 8 6.93 -9.91 -1.48
C VAL A 8 5.52 -9.36 -1.31
N ILE A 9 5.37 -8.04 -1.45
CA ILE A 9 4.08 -7.38 -1.59
C ILE A 9 3.94 -6.83 -3.00
N CYS A 10 2.84 -7.16 -3.67
CA CYS A 10 2.53 -6.60 -4.97
C CYS A 10 1.04 -6.28 -5.09
N GLY A 11 0.68 -5.30 -5.90
CA GLY A 11 -0.71 -4.92 -6.06
C GLY A 11 -0.93 -3.85 -7.12
N ALA A 12 -2.21 -3.64 -7.43
CA ALA A 12 -2.63 -2.55 -8.30
C ALA A 12 -4.01 -2.03 -7.90
N ASP A 13 -4.33 -0.80 -8.29
CA ASP A 13 -5.64 -0.17 -8.12
C ASP A 13 -6.30 0.19 -9.47
N LEU A 14 -7.55 0.64 -9.40
CA LEU A 14 -8.33 1.05 -10.58
C LEU A 14 -7.83 2.36 -11.21
N GLY A 15 -7.07 3.17 -10.46
CA GLY A 15 -6.42 4.39 -10.96
C GLY A 15 -5.19 4.10 -11.81
N GLY A 16 -4.78 2.83 -11.91
CA GLY A 16 -3.59 2.39 -12.63
C GLY A 16 -2.32 2.44 -11.79
N GLY A 17 -2.44 2.68 -10.48
CA GLY A 17 -1.34 2.60 -9.54
C GLY A 17 -0.87 1.16 -9.39
N ILE A 18 0.44 0.94 -9.44
CA ILE A 18 1.11 -0.34 -9.23
C ILE A 18 1.99 -0.22 -8.00
N TYR A 19 2.00 -1.27 -7.19
CA TYR A 19 2.75 -1.37 -5.96
C TYR A 19 3.58 -2.66 -6.02
N ASP A 20 4.88 -2.55 -5.74
CA ASP A 20 5.81 -3.67 -5.74
C ASP A 20 6.85 -3.45 -4.65
N GLY A 21 7.14 -4.46 -3.85
CA GLY A 21 8.01 -4.28 -2.69
C GLY A 21 8.32 -5.55 -1.94
N ILE A 22 9.18 -5.38 -0.94
CA ILE A 22 9.61 -6.45 -0.05
C ILE A 22 9.26 -6.02 1.37
N LEU A 23 8.58 -6.91 2.09
CA LEU A 23 8.23 -6.76 3.49
C LEU A 23 8.75 -7.95 4.29
N GLU A 24 9.44 -7.64 5.39
CA GLU A 24 9.99 -8.64 6.31
C GLU A 24 9.15 -8.70 7.58
N TYR A 25 8.89 -9.91 8.05
CA TYR A 25 8.20 -10.14 9.32
C TYR A 25 9.22 -10.32 10.45
N SER A 26 9.18 -9.43 11.44
CA SER A 26 9.91 -9.54 12.68
C SER A 26 9.02 -10.19 13.76
N PRO A 27 9.26 -11.45 14.14
CA PRO A 27 8.49 -12.10 15.20
C PRO A 27 8.79 -11.52 16.59
N ILE A 28 9.94 -10.87 16.78
CA ILE A 28 10.33 -10.25 18.06
C ILE A 28 9.45 -9.03 18.35
N ASN A 29 9.21 -8.22 17.32
CA ASN A 29 8.44 -6.99 17.43
C ASN A 29 6.97 -7.17 17.02
N SER A 30 6.59 -8.38 16.59
CA SER A 30 5.34 -8.67 15.90
C SER A 30 5.05 -7.62 14.84
N GLU A 31 6.00 -7.37 13.94
CA GLU A 31 5.95 -6.25 13.01
C GLU A 31 6.28 -6.70 11.59
N LEU A 32 5.55 -6.16 10.61
CA LEU A 32 5.87 -6.26 9.19
C LEU A 32 6.44 -4.92 8.74
N SER A 33 7.62 -4.90 8.10
CA SER A 33 8.21 -3.65 7.61
C SER A 33 9.02 -3.83 6.34
N GLY A 34 9.14 -2.77 5.54
CA GLY A 34 9.97 -2.80 4.34
C GLY A 34 9.64 -1.71 3.32
N ASN A 35 10.26 -1.79 2.15
CA ASN A 35 10.13 -0.79 1.10
C ASN A 35 9.13 -1.26 0.04
N ILE A 36 8.30 -0.33 -0.41
CA ILE A 36 7.34 -0.50 -1.50
C ILE A 36 7.56 0.61 -2.50
N THR A 37 7.78 0.26 -3.75
CA THR A 37 7.75 1.18 -4.87
C THR A 37 6.32 1.34 -5.34
N PHE A 38 5.82 2.57 -5.33
CA PHE A 38 4.60 2.93 -6.04
C PHE A 38 4.98 3.48 -7.41
N SER A 39 4.25 3.06 -8.45
CA SER A 39 4.36 3.63 -9.79
C SER A 39 2.99 3.88 -10.41
N LEU A 40 2.88 4.96 -11.18
CA LEU A 40 1.67 5.35 -11.89
C LEU A 40 2.07 5.84 -13.28
N LYS A 41 1.39 5.35 -14.31
CA LYS A 41 1.62 5.79 -15.70
C LYS A 41 1.08 7.21 -15.91
N GLY A 42 1.60 7.91 -16.91
CA GLY A 42 1.01 9.17 -17.36
C GLY A 42 -0.45 8.98 -17.78
N GLY A 43 -1.29 9.97 -17.46
CA GLY A 43 -2.75 9.89 -17.58
C GLY A 43 -3.45 9.20 -16.40
N GLY A 44 -2.69 8.71 -15.41
CA GLY A 44 -3.21 8.06 -14.21
C GLY A 44 -3.75 9.06 -13.19
N THR A 45 -4.66 8.59 -12.34
CA THR A 45 -5.22 9.37 -11.22
C THR A 45 -5.06 8.57 -9.93
N THR A 46 -4.52 9.19 -8.88
CA THR A 46 -4.37 8.56 -7.57
C THR A 46 -5.71 8.44 -6.85
N ILE A 47 -5.75 7.66 -5.76
CA ILE A 47 -6.93 7.56 -4.88
C ILE A 47 -7.33 8.91 -4.26
N THR A 48 -6.39 9.85 -4.15
CA THR A 48 -6.65 11.21 -3.66
C THR A 48 -7.17 12.15 -4.74
N GLY A 49 -7.36 11.67 -5.98
CA GLY A 49 -7.78 12.49 -7.11
C GLY A 49 -6.64 13.29 -7.75
N ALA A 50 -5.38 13.09 -7.32
CA ALA A 50 -4.25 13.74 -7.96
C ALA A 50 -4.00 13.10 -9.32
N TYR A 51 -3.95 13.94 -10.34
CA TYR A 51 -3.71 13.53 -11.73
C TYR A 51 -2.25 13.79 -12.11
N THR A 52 -1.69 12.92 -12.94
CA THR A 52 -0.34 13.11 -13.49
C THR A 52 -0.32 12.91 -15.00
N ASP A 53 0.23 13.89 -15.73
CA ASP A 53 0.47 13.76 -17.17
C ASP A 53 1.67 12.88 -17.50
N LEU A 54 2.62 12.77 -16.56
CA LEU A 54 3.86 12.03 -16.73
C LEU A 54 3.87 10.78 -15.83
N PRO A 55 4.59 9.71 -16.21
CA PRO A 55 4.83 8.60 -15.31
C PRO A 55 5.52 9.07 -14.03
N VAL A 56 5.06 8.59 -12.88
CA VAL A 56 5.67 8.84 -11.57
C VAL A 56 6.01 7.52 -10.90
N SER A 57 7.13 7.52 -10.17
CA SER A 57 7.56 6.38 -9.36
C SER A 57 8.26 6.89 -8.11
N TYR A 58 7.94 6.33 -6.94
CA TYR A 58 8.61 6.66 -5.69
C TYR A 58 8.56 5.49 -4.71
N ASP A 59 9.60 5.41 -3.89
CA ASP A 59 9.70 4.42 -2.83
C ASP A 59 9.09 4.96 -1.54
N THR A 60 8.38 4.09 -0.83
CA THR A 60 7.83 4.36 0.49
C THR A 60 8.20 3.23 1.46
N PHE A 61 8.57 3.61 2.67
CA PHE A 61 8.82 2.64 3.75
C PHE A 61 7.54 2.43 4.55
N VAL A 62 7.12 1.18 4.67
CA VAL A 62 5.92 0.78 5.42
C VAL A 62 6.32 0.03 6.67
N ARG A 63 5.59 0.28 7.76
CA ARG A 63 5.70 -0.43 9.03
C ARG A 63 4.31 -0.70 9.59
N LEU A 64 4.00 -1.96 9.87
CA LEU A 64 2.69 -2.43 10.32
C LEU A 64 2.86 -3.39 11.51
N LYS A 65 2.19 -3.10 12.63
CA LYS A 65 2.13 -4.04 13.76
C LYS A 65 1.18 -5.20 13.46
N THR A 66 1.52 -6.38 13.98
CA THR A 66 0.77 -7.62 13.85
C THR A 66 0.34 -8.16 15.22
N PRO A 67 -0.80 -8.88 15.34
CA PRO A 67 -1.78 -9.10 14.27
C PRO A 67 -2.33 -7.75 13.81
N VAL A 68 -2.52 -7.62 12.49
CA VAL A 68 -3.05 -6.37 11.96
C VAL A 68 -4.52 -6.36 12.32
N ASP A 69 -4.83 -5.83 13.49
CA ASP A 69 -6.19 -5.56 13.90
C ASP A 69 -6.62 -4.38 13.03
N PHE A 70 -7.32 -4.68 11.94
CA PHE A 70 -7.85 -3.67 11.04
C PHE A 70 -9.18 -3.20 11.65
N PRO A 71 -9.22 -2.07 12.39
CA PRO A 71 -10.47 -1.37 12.61
C PRO A 71 -11.21 -1.21 11.27
N PRO A 72 -12.54 -1.08 11.31
CA PRO A 72 -13.36 -1.03 10.09
C PRO A 72 -12.87 0.04 9.10
N PHE A 73 -12.19 1.09 9.59
CA PHE A 73 -11.47 2.07 8.79
C PHE A 73 -10.21 2.55 9.50
N HIS A 74 -9.17 2.84 8.72
CA HIS A 74 -7.99 3.61 9.10
C HIS A 74 -7.98 4.91 8.30
N SER A 75 -7.86 6.05 8.98
CA SER A 75 -7.58 7.33 8.30
C SER A 75 -6.08 7.44 8.03
N LEU A 76 -5.73 7.72 6.78
CA LEU A 76 -4.38 8.10 6.36
C LEU A 76 -4.39 9.59 6.04
N GLU A 77 -3.66 10.38 6.80
CA GLU A 77 -3.52 11.81 6.50
C GLU A 77 -2.64 12.00 5.26
N THR A 78 -3.15 12.74 4.27
CA THR A 78 -2.42 13.10 3.05
C THR A 78 -2.45 14.60 2.84
N LEU A 79 -1.58 15.12 1.98
CA LEU A 79 -1.57 16.56 1.63
C LEU A 79 -2.91 17.04 1.05
N SER A 80 -3.64 16.14 0.37
CA SER A 80 -4.96 16.38 -0.21
C SER A 80 -6.12 16.18 0.77
N GLY A 81 -5.84 15.77 2.01
CA GLY A 81 -6.83 15.44 3.03
C GLY A 81 -6.81 13.97 3.46
N PRO A 82 -7.67 13.57 4.40
CA PRO A 82 -7.69 12.21 4.92
C PRO A 82 -8.21 11.22 3.88
N VAL A 83 -7.52 10.09 3.73
CA VAL A 83 -7.96 8.93 2.95
C VAL A 83 -8.34 7.82 3.93
N ASN A 84 -9.61 7.45 3.94
CA ASN A 84 -10.08 6.33 4.74
C ASN A 84 -9.88 5.01 3.98
N VAL A 85 -9.06 4.12 4.55
CA VAL A 85 -8.80 2.80 3.99
C VAL A 85 -9.34 1.73 4.91
N ARG A 86 -9.89 0.67 4.32
CA ARG A 86 -10.22 -0.57 5.01
C ARG A 86 -9.40 -1.67 4.38
N PHE A 87 -8.71 -2.43 5.23
CA PHE A 87 -8.00 -3.63 4.78
C PHE A 87 -8.82 -4.85 5.18
N GLU A 88 -8.99 -5.76 4.23
CA GLU A 88 -9.74 -6.98 4.44
C GLU A 88 -8.96 -8.15 3.85
N LYS A 89 -8.78 -9.19 4.67
CA LYS A 89 -8.17 -10.43 4.19
C LYS A 89 -9.20 -11.18 3.34
N VAL A 90 -9.00 -11.13 2.03
CA VAL A 90 -9.88 -11.81 1.06
C VAL A 90 -9.75 -13.33 1.13
N ARG A 91 -8.52 -13.86 1.24
CA ARG A 91 -8.23 -15.29 1.40
C ARG A 91 -6.82 -15.51 1.95
N SER A 92 -6.53 -16.72 2.40
CA SER A 92 -5.14 -17.19 2.59
C SER A 92 -4.58 -17.70 1.26
N LEU A 93 -3.29 -17.49 1.02
CA LEU A 93 -2.54 -18.02 -0.11
C LEU A 93 -1.53 -19.05 0.36
#